data_AF-A0A814LHI1-F1
#
_entry.id   AF-A0A814LHI1-F1
#
_cell.length_a   1.000
_cell.length_b   1.000
_cell.length_c   1.000
_cell.angle_alpha   90.00
_cell.angle_beta   90.00
_cell.angle_gamma   90.00
#
_symmetry.space_group_name_H-M   'P 1'
#
loop_
_entity.id
_entity.type
_entity.pdbx_description
1 polymer ?
#
loop_
_entity_poly.entity_id
_entity_poly.type
_entity_poly.pdbx_seq_one_letter_code
_entity_poly.pdbx_strand_id
1 'polypeptide(L)'
;MKYKNWPFIVGHPFERDYEIDIDAIDCWREIQIGEVKLRWISPCLRCLLPTVDQETGIKDPNQEPWKTLRSYRLQPNSYGVKALFGIYLGQIDDSKIVSGTIHVGDLIHVIKQDLDFWEKND
;
A
#
# COMPACT_ATOMS: atom_id res chain seq x y z
N MET A 1 13.42 -16.14 3.34
CA MET A 1 12.32 -16.98 2.83
C MET A 1 11.85 -16.32 1.54
N LYS A 2 12.10 -16.92 0.37
CA LYS A 2 11.80 -16.32 -0.93
C LYS A 2 10.35 -16.64 -1.29
N TYR A 3 9.48 -15.62 -1.33
CA TYR A 3 8.12 -15.78 -1.81
C TYR A 3 8.14 -15.71 -3.35
N LYS A 4 8.23 -16.87 -3.99
CA LYS A 4 8.00 -17.02 -5.42
C LYS A 4 6.50 -17.12 -5.69
N ASN A 5 6.07 -16.32 -6.67
CA ASN A 5 4.79 -16.38 -7.39
C ASN A 5 3.67 -15.45 -6.86
N TRP A 6 3.72 -14.18 -7.30
CA TRP A 6 2.54 -13.32 -7.40
C TRP A 6 2.53 -12.65 -8.78
N PRO A 7 1.49 -12.82 -9.62
CA PRO A 7 1.52 -12.36 -11.00
C PRO A 7 0.80 -11.00 -11.12
N PHE A 8 1.45 -9.90 -10.75
CA PHE A 8 1.02 -8.59 -11.24
C PHE A 8 2.23 -7.79 -11.68
N ILE A 9 2.27 -7.53 -12.99
CA ILE A 9 3.37 -6.88 -13.69
C ILE A 9 3.19 -5.37 -13.54
N VAL A 10 4.14 -4.70 -12.89
CA VAL A 10 4.36 -3.26 -13.04
C VAL A 10 5.27 -3.09 -14.27
N GLY A 11 4.73 -2.57 -15.36
CA GLY A 11 5.49 -2.33 -16.59
C GLY A 11 6.06 -0.91 -16.63
N HIS A 12 7.37 -0.77 -16.78
CA HIS A 12 8.01 0.45 -17.30
C HIS A 12 8.86 0.08 -18.53
N PRO A 13 9.04 0.97 -19.53
CA PRO A 13 9.53 0.61 -20.87
C PRO A 13 11.04 0.35 -20.97
N PHE A 14 11.78 0.35 -19.86
CA PHE A 14 13.21 0.14 -19.85
C PHE A 14 13.59 -0.78 -18.69
N GLU A 15 14.07 -1.96 -19.07
CA GLU A 15 14.50 -3.11 -18.27
C GLU A 15 15.08 -2.79 -16.89
N ARG A 16 14.41 -3.32 -15.85
CA ARG A 16 15.05 -4.04 -14.74
C ARG A 16 14.00 -4.88 -14.04
N ASP A 17 14.27 -6.18 -13.92
CA ASP A 17 13.49 -7.15 -13.16
C ASP A 17 13.38 -6.71 -11.71
N TYR A 18 12.29 -6.03 -11.34
CA TYR A 18 11.93 -5.80 -9.95
C TYR A 18 10.81 -6.78 -9.61
N GLU A 19 11.16 -7.85 -8.86
CA GLU A 19 10.20 -8.48 -7.96
C GLU A 19 9.57 -7.34 -7.16
N ILE A 20 8.24 -7.19 -7.20
CA ILE A 20 7.55 -6.21 -6.35
C ILE A 20 7.88 -6.59 -4.92
N ASP A 21 8.74 -5.81 -4.28
CA ASP A 21 8.95 -5.91 -2.85
C ASP A 21 7.60 -5.67 -2.16
N ILE A 22 7.28 -6.46 -1.16
CA ILE A 22 5.98 -6.41 -0.48
C ILE A 22 5.72 -5.03 0.14
N ASP A 23 6.78 -4.27 0.38
CA ASP A 23 6.77 -2.90 0.93
C ASP A 23 6.90 -1.80 -0.13
N ALA A 24 7.09 -2.15 -1.41
CA ALA A 24 7.26 -1.17 -2.48
C ALA A 24 6.05 -0.24 -2.62
N ILE A 25 4.85 -0.72 -2.27
CA ILE A 25 3.62 0.06 -2.30
C ILE A 25 3.66 1.26 -1.35
N ASP A 26 4.35 1.16 -0.20
CA ASP A 26 4.39 2.25 0.78
C ASP A 26 5.19 3.47 0.27
N CYS A 27 6.09 3.22 -0.68
CA CYS A 27 6.93 4.24 -1.31
C CYS A 27 6.23 4.93 -2.50
N TRP A 28 5.09 4.42 -2.99
CA TRP A 28 4.41 5.04 -4.12
C TRP A 28 3.84 6.42 -3.74
N ARG A 29 4.00 7.38 -4.64
CA ARG A 29 3.50 8.76 -4.47
C ARG A 29 2.54 9.16 -5.56
N GLU A 30 2.80 8.75 -6.79
CA GLU A 30 1.87 8.92 -7.90
C GLU A 30 1.92 7.68 -8.78
N ILE A 31 0.74 7.15 -9.12
CA ILE A 31 0.60 6.01 -10.01
C ILE A 31 -0.47 6.29 -11.07
N GLN A 32 -0.41 5.54 -12.16
CA GLN A 32 -1.42 5.51 -13.20
C GLN A 32 -1.78 4.07 -13.54
N ILE A 33 -3.09 3.81 -13.63
CA ILE A 33 -3.65 2.52 -14.03
C ILE A 33 -4.61 2.80 -15.18
N GLY A 34 -4.22 2.37 -16.39
CA GLY A 34 -4.92 2.78 -17.61
C GLY A 34 -4.98 4.31 -17.74
N GLU A 35 -6.18 4.88 -17.67
CA GLU A 35 -6.42 6.33 -17.74
C GLU A 35 -6.53 7.00 -16.35
N VAL A 36 -6.61 6.22 -15.27
CA VAL A 36 -6.82 6.73 -13.91
C VAL A 36 -5.48 7.09 -13.27
N LYS A 37 -5.33 8.35 -12.84
CA LYS A 37 -4.18 8.83 -12.07
C LYS A 37 -4.51 8.96 -10.60
N LEU A 38 -3.65 8.43 -9.74
CA LEU A 38 -3.83 8.43 -8.30
C LEU A 38 -2.60 9.04 -7.60
N ARG A 39 -2.84 9.90 -6.60
CA ARG A 39 -1.84 10.43 -5.68
C ARG A 39 -1.92 9.75 -4.33
N TRP A 40 -0.78 9.57 -3.70
CA TRP A 40 -0.68 9.26 -2.30
C TRP A 40 -1.26 10.36 -1.41
N ILE A 41 -2.07 9.94 -0.43
CA ILE A 41 -2.68 10.82 0.56
C ILE A 41 -2.01 10.64 1.92
N SER A 42 -1.91 9.39 2.38
CA SER A 42 -1.36 9.04 3.69
C SER A 42 -1.15 7.53 3.82
N PRO A 43 -0.34 7.05 4.77
CA PRO A 43 -0.30 5.62 5.06
C PRO A 43 -1.55 5.18 5.84
N CYS A 44 -1.96 3.93 5.68
CA CYS A 44 -3.11 3.37 6.37
C CYS A 44 -2.72 2.89 7.78
N LEU A 45 -3.11 3.68 8.77
CA LEU A 45 -2.95 3.33 10.18
C LEU A 45 -3.92 2.21 10.56
N ARG A 46 -3.40 1.03 10.91
CA ARG A 46 -4.25 -0.11 11.27
C ARG A 46 -4.79 0.01 12.69
N CYS A 47 -6.11 -0.08 12.79
CA CYS A 47 -6.84 -0.23 14.04
C CYS A 47 -6.97 -1.71 14.42
N LEU A 48 -7.73 -2.01 15.47
CA LEU A 48 -8.01 -3.38 15.93
C LEU A 48 -9.11 -4.09 15.13
N LEU A 49 -9.79 -3.43 14.19
CA LEU A 49 -10.87 -4.05 13.42
C LEU A 49 -10.44 -5.33 12.67
N PRO A 50 -9.22 -5.42 12.09
CA PRO A 50 -8.76 -6.65 11.44
C PRO A 50 -8.55 -7.84 12.39
N THR A 51 -8.60 -7.64 13.71
CA THR A 51 -8.51 -8.73 14.70
C THR A 51 -9.86 -9.36 15.00
N VAL A 52 -10.93 -8.93 14.32
CA VAL A 52 -12.26 -9.54 14.40
C VAL A 52 -12.34 -10.60 13.32
N ASP A 53 -12.62 -11.83 13.72
CA ASP A 53 -12.91 -12.92 12.79
C ASP A 53 -14.19 -12.60 11.99
N GLN A 54 -14.10 -12.67 10.67
CA GLN A 54 -15.15 -12.18 9.78
C GLN A 54 -16.38 -13.10 9.72
N GLU A 55 -16.23 -14.40 10.04
CA GLU A 55 -17.33 -15.37 10.02
C GLU A 55 -18.11 -15.35 11.33
N THR A 56 -17.42 -15.19 12.46
CA THR A 56 -17.98 -15.29 13.81
C THR A 56 -18.22 -13.94 14.47
N GLY A 57 -17.56 -12.87 14.01
CA GLY A 57 -17.60 -11.56 14.65
C GLY A 57 -16.86 -11.48 16.00
N ILE A 58 -16.12 -12.53 16.37
CA ILE A 58 -15.40 -12.61 17.64
C ILE A 58 -14.00 -12.00 17.48
N LYS A 59 -13.60 -11.17 18.45
CA LYS A 59 -12.24 -10.62 18.50
C LYS A 59 -11.24 -11.69 18.94
N ASP A 60 -10.11 -11.77 18.25
CA ASP A 60 -8.98 -12.59 18.67
C ASP A 60 -8.46 -12.11 20.04
N PRO A 61 -8.45 -12.97 21.08
CA PRO A 61 -7.90 -12.62 22.40
C PRO A 61 -6.42 -12.24 22.35
N ASN A 62 -5.68 -12.76 21.37
CA ASN A 62 -4.27 -12.40 21.14
C ASN A 62 -4.11 -11.10 20.35
N GLN A 63 -5.19 -10.52 19.82
CA GLN A 63 -5.18 -9.31 19.00
C GLN A 63 -4.31 -9.44 17.73
N GLU A 64 -4.27 -10.62 17.13
CA GLU A 64 -3.65 -10.80 15.82
C GLU A 64 -4.61 -10.39 14.70
N PRO A 65 -4.10 -9.85 13.57
CA PRO A 65 -2.68 -9.65 13.22
C PRO A 65 -2.09 -8.32 13.73
N TRP A 66 -2.82 -7.56 14.55
CA TRP A 66 -2.43 -6.21 14.94
C TRP A 66 -1.11 -6.18 15.74
N LYS A 67 -0.93 -7.12 16.69
CA LYS A 67 0.33 -7.22 17.46
C LYS A 67 1.51 -7.53 16.56
N THR A 68 1.37 -8.48 15.64
CA THR A 68 2.43 -8.81 14.68
C THR A 68 2.79 -7.63 13.79
N LEU A 69 1.81 -6.93 13.21
CA LEU A 69 2.10 -5.73 12.38
C LEU A 69 2.85 -4.65 13.17
N ARG A 70 2.51 -4.49 14.46
CA ARG A 70 3.14 -3.49 15.32
C ARG A 70 4.60 -3.79 15.64
N SER A 71 5.07 -5.03 15.53
CA SER A 71 6.46 -5.37 15.87
C SER A 71 7.47 -4.95 14.81
N TYR A 72 7.04 -4.76 13.55
CA TYR A 72 7.95 -4.43 12.44
C TYR A 72 7.46 -3.32 11.49
N ARG A 73 6.22 -2.83 11.63
CA ARG A 73 5.68 -1.74 10.79
C ARG A 73 5.26 -0.53 11.61
N LEU A 74 6.05 -0.20 12.62
CA LEU A 74 5.81 0.94 13.49
C LEU A 74 6.69 2.11 13.06
N GLN A 75 6.17 3.33 13.15
CA GLN A 75 6.93 4.57 12.98
C GLN A 75 6.56 5.52 14.13
N PRO A 76 7.20 5.36 15.31
CA PRO A 76 6.82 6.06 16.52
C PRO A 76 6.91 7.58 16.40
N ASN A 77 7.92 8.08 15.69
CA ASN A 77 8.20 9.50 15.57
C ASN A 77 7.14 10.24 14.73
N SER A 78 6.56 9.59 13.73
CA SER A 78 5.57 10.21 12.83
C SER A 78 4.12 9.76 13.08
N TYR A 79 3.90 8.49 13.46
CA TYR A 79 2.57 7.88 13.48
C TYR A 79 2.21 7.22 14.83
N GLY A 80 3.07 7.40 15.84
CA GLY A 80 2.85 6.92 17.20
C GLY A 80 2.80 5.40 17.27
N VAL A 81 1.83 4.85 18.02
CA VAL A 81 1.79 3.41 18.36
C VAL A 81 1.07 2.54 17.33
N LYS A 82 0.59 3.11 16.22
CA LYS A 82 -0.21 2.38 15.23
C LYS A 82 0.68 1.80 14.13
N ALA A 83 0.46 0.54 13.80
CA ALA A 83 1.15 -0.09 12.68
C ALA A 83 0.65 0.47 11.35
N LEU A 84 1.56 0.68 10.41
CA LEU A 84 1.26 1.07 9.03
C LEU A 84 1.09 -0.18 8.19
N PHE A 85 0.00 -0.29 7.43
CA PHE A 85 -0.13 -1.39 6.45
C PHE A 85 -1.04 -0.97 5.30
N GLY A 86 -0.44 -0.75 4.12
CA GLY A 86 -1.12 -0.19 2.96
C GLY A 86 -1.19 1.34 2.98
N ILE A 87 -1.65 1.90 1.87
CA ILE A 87 -1.69 3.35 1.64
C ILE A 87 -3.09 3.81 1.20
N TYR A 88 -3.40 5.07 1.43
CA TYR A 88 -4.54 5.73 0.83
C TYR A 88 -4.10 6.47 -0.42
N LEU A 89 -4.80 6.21 -1.53
CA LEU A 89 -4.63 6.85 -2.81
C LEU A 89 -5.90 7.62 -3.15
N GLY A 90 -5.75 8.87 -3.58
CA GLY A 90 -6.82 9.73 -4.06
C GLY A 90 -6.64 10.02 -5.54
N GLN A 91 -7.73 10.14 -6.29
CA GLN A 91 -7.66 10.45 -7.71
C GLN A 91 -7.21 11.90 -7.95
N ILE A 92 -6.38 12.11 -8.97
CA ILE A 92 -5.94 13.44 -9.40
C ILE A 92 -6.60 13.76 -10.75
N ASP A 93 -7.48 14.76 -10.77
CA ASP A 93 -7.73 15.55 -11.98
C ASP A 93 -8.25 16.94 -11.56
N ASP A 94 -7.55 17.99 -12.00
CA ASP A 94 -7.87 19.37 -11.68
C ASP A 94 -8.98 19.95 -12.58
N SER A 95 -9.39 19.21 -13.62
CA SER A 95 -10.19 19.78 -14.71
C SER A 95 -11.57 19.16 -14.93
N LYS A 96 -11.81 17.90 -14.55
CA LYS A 96 -13.11 17.21 -14.65
C LYS A 96 -13.11 16.02 -13.70
N ILE A 97 -14.28 15.67 -13.14
CA ILE A 97 -14.47 14.34 -12.52
C ILE A 97 -14.28 13.31 -13.63
N VAL A 98 -13.07 12.77 -13.77
CA VAL A 98 -12.79 11.69 -14.71
C VAL A 98 -13.16 10.39 -14.01
N SER A 99 -14.33 9.84 -14.31
CA SER A 99 -14.58 8.43 -14.02
C SER A 99 -13.74 7.60 -15.00
N GLY A 100 -12.72 6.90 -14.52
CA GLY A 100 -12.02 5.88 -15.30
C GLY A 100 -12.37 4.49 -14.79
N THR A 101 -12.34 3.51 -15.69
CA THR A 101 -12.55 2.11 -15.33
C THR A 101 -11.19 1.41 -15.28
N ILE A 102 -10.91 0.73 -14.18
CA ILE A 102 -9.75 -0.15 -14.03
C ILE A 102 -10.23 -1.60 -14.07
N HIS A 103 -9.44 -2.47 -14.68
CA HIS A 103 -9.72 -3.89 -14.81
C HIS A 103 -8.61 -4.72 -14.17
N VAL A 104 -8.98 -5.94 -13.77
CA VAL A 104 -7.98 -6.93 -13.32
C VAL A 104 -7.04 -7.21 -14.49
N GLY A 105 -5.73 -7.11 -14.22
CA GLY A 105 -4.69 -7.29 -15.24
C GLY A 105 -4.15 -5.99 -15.84
N ASP A 106 -4.77 -4.84 -15.56
CA ASP A 106 -4.22 -3.55 -15.98
C ASP A 106 -2.84 -3.32 -15.34
N LEU A 107 -1.90 -2.82 -16.13
CA LEU A 107 -0.57 -2.48 -15.67
C LEU A 107 -0.64 -1.25 -14.77
N ILE A 108 0.10 -1.31 -13.66
CA ILE A 108 0.32 -0.16 -12.79
C ILE A 108 1.62 0.52 -13.21
N HIS A 109 1.53 1.78 -13.61
CA HIS A 109 2.68 2.62 -13.90
C HIS A 109 2.96 3.52 -12.71
N VAL A 110 4.10 3.31 -12.05
CA VAL A 110 4.57 4.19 -10.97
C VAL A 110 5.20 5.43 -11.60
N ILE A 111 4.56 6.59 -11.39
CA ILE A 111 5.02 7.88 -11.91
C ILE A 111 6.04 8.49 -10.94
N LYS A 112 5.74 8.41 -9.64
CA LYS A 112 6.58 8.97 -8.57
C LYS A 112 6.65 8.04 -7.38
N GLN A 113 7.83 7.94 -6.80
CA GLN A 113 8.12 7.19 -5.58
C GLN A 113 8.99 8.00 -4.63
N ASP A 114 8.92 7.66 -3.34
CA ASP A 114 9.73 8.20 -2.25
C ASP A 114 10.30 7.01 -1.47
N LEU A 115 11.51 6.62 -1.86
CA LEU A 115 12.16 5.39 -1.37
C LEU A 115 12.61 5.52 0.08
N ASP A 116 12.85 6.75 0.55
CA ASP A 116 13.30 6.99 1.92
C ASP A 116 12.12 7.17 2.90
N PHE A 117 10.90 6.77 2.52
CA PHE A 117 9.71 6.89 3.36
C PHE A 117 9.92 6.28 4.75
N TRP A 118 10.52 5.08 4.79
CA TRP A 118 10.76 4.37 6.03
C TRP A 118 11.85 5.04 6.88
N GLU A 119 12.88 5.58 6.26
CA GLU A 119 14.01 6.22 6.95
C GLU A 119 13.68 7.63 7.49
N LYS A 120 12.84 8.39 6.78
CA LYS A 120 12.47 9.77 7.16
C LYS A 120 11.50 9.85 8.34
N ASN A 121 10.73 8.79 8.57
CA ASN A 121 9.58 8.80 9.48
C ASN A 121 9.75 7.84 10.68
N ASP A 122 10.88 7.14 10.77
CA ASP A 122 11.21 6.29 11.92
C ASP A 122 11.58 7.10 13.17
#